data_AF-A0A800IKQ8-F1
#
_entry.id   AF-A0A800IKQ8-F1
#
_cell.length_a   1.000
_cell.length_b   1.000
_cell.length_c   1.000
_cell.angle_alpha   90.00
_cell.angle_beta   90.00
_cell.angle_gamma   90.00
#
_symmetry.space_group_name_H-M   'P 1'
#
loop_
_entity.id
_entity.type
_entity.pdbx_description
1 polymer ?
#
loop_
_entity_poly.entity_id
_entity_poly.type
_entity_poly.pdbx_seq_one_letter_code
_entity_poly.pdbx_strand_id
1 'polypeptide(L)'
;MIKKILKIFSGILLLAVPVFIAGPRTEMDETLHPVDIPNDFDRLEQHIAQSETAINCLQASLVKGIVWADRTQKSRTPMALVYIHGFSVSRNEVMPLCDSLAAGLGANLFYTRLNRTRQRFAPIDSAYRLVAGKYRSPQTTASMGNTLRAFLEPLVR
;
A
#
# COMPACT_ATOMS: atom_id res chain seq x y z
N MET A 1 -38.34 -28.84 23.11
CA MET A 1 -36.89 -28.62 22.87
C MET A 1 -36.58 -27.27 22.25
N ILE A 2 -37.27 -26.86 21.18
CA ILE A 2 -37.10 -25.54 20.49
C ILE A 2 -37.07 -24.32 21.43
N LYS A 3 -37.98 -24.23 22.42
CA LYS A 3 -38.02 -23.08 23.35
C LYS A 3 -36.76 -22.95 24.22
N LYS A 4 -36.05 -24.05 24.50
CA LYS A 4 -34.78 -24.03 25.26
C LYS A 4 -33.64 -23.53 24.38
N ILE A 5 -33.59 -23.98 23.13
CA ILE A 5 -32.60 -23.55 22.14
C ILE A 5 -32.73 -22.04 21.87
N LEU A 6 -33.95 -21.53 21.72
CA LEU A 6 -34.19 -20.10 21.48
C LEU A 6 -33.72 -19.21 22.64
N LYS A 7 -33.90 -19.67 23.89
CA LYS A 7 -33.42 -18.95 25.09
C LYS A 7 -31.89 -18.92 25.16
N ILE A 8 -31.22 -20.03 24.86
CA ILE A 8 -29.75 -20.10 24.84
C ILE A 8 -29.21 -19.18 23.75
N PHE A 9 -29.76 -19.23 22.54
CA PHE A 9 -29.34 -18.38 21.44
C PHE A 9 -29.56 -16.89 21.75
N SER A 10 -30.70 -16.54 22.33
CA SER A 10 -30.99 -15.18 22.77
C SER A 10 -30.00 -14.69 23.83
N GLY A 11 -29.61 -15.55 24.79
CA GLY A 11 -28.60 -15.22 25.79
C GLY A 11 -27.21 -14.99 25.20
N ILE A 12 -26.80 -15.82 24.23
CA ILE A 12 -25.54 -15.65 23.50
C ILE A 12 -25.55 -14.33 22.73
N LEU A 13 -26.65 -14.02 22.03
CA LEU A 13 -26.77 -12.78 21.27
C LEU A 13 -26.74 -11.55 22.18
N LEU A 14 -27.42 -11.62 23.33
CA LEU A 14 -27.44 -10.57 24.35
C LEU A 14 -26.04 -10.24 24.87
N LEU A 15 -25.14 -11.24 24.96
CA LEU A 15 -23.76 -11.05 25.39
C LEU A 15 -22.84 -10.63 24.22
N ALA A 16 -23.03 -11.21 23.03
CA ALA A 16 -22.15 -11.00 21.88
C ALA A 16 -22.26 -9.59 21.28
N VAL A 17 -23.47 -9.02 21.22
CA VAL A 17 -23.71 -7.68 20.67
C VAL A 17 -22.94 -6.57 21.43
N PRO A 18 -23.05 -6.44 22.77
CA PRO A 18 -22.29 -5.42 23.50
C PRO A 18 -20.78 -5.63 23.41
N VAL A 19 -20.29 -6.88 23.44
CA VAL A 19 -18.86 -7.18 23.24
C VAL A 19 -18.39 -6.79 21.85
N PHE A 20 -19.22 -6.97 20.82
CA PHE A 20 -18.91 -6.53 19.46
C PHE A 20 -18.85 -5.00 19.34
N ILE A 21 -19.78 -4.29 19.99
CA ILE A 21 -19.85 -2.82 19.96
C ILE A 21 -18.70 -2.19 20.74
N ALA A 22 -18.44 -2.68 21.96
CA ALA A 22 -17.40 -2.20 22.88
C ALA A 22 -16.02 -2.79 22.58
N GLY A 23 -15.91 -3.67 21.58
CA GLY A 23 -14.64 -4.22 21.14
C GLY A 23 -13.69 -3.11 20.67
N PRO A 24 -12.37 -3.32 20.82
CA PRO A 24 -11.37 -2.32 20.46
C PRO A 24 -11.50 -1.92 18.99
N ARG A 25 -11.52 -0.61 18.74
CA ARG A 25 -11.45 -0.03 17.39
C ARG A 25 -10.09 0.64 17.24
N THR A 26 -9.42 0.40 16.12
CA THR A 26 -8.17 1.09 15.79
C THR A 26 -8.52 2.52 15.42
N GLU A 27 -8.02 3.49 16.18
CA GLU A 27 -8.06 4.90 15.76
C GLU A 27 -7.19 5.06 14.51
N MET A 28 -7.76 5.66 13.47
CA MET A 28 -7.07 5.92 12.22
C MET A 28 -6.84 7.41 12.10
N ASP A 29 -5.59 7.79 11.83
CA ASP A 29 -5.30 9.15 11.39
C ASP A 29 -5.77 9.30 9.94
N GLU A 30 -6.88 9.99 9.76
CA GLU A 30 -7.42 10.36 8.45
C GLU A 30 -6.87 11.71 7.96
N THR A 31 -6.05 12.38 8.77
CA THR A 31 -5.47 13.65 8.38
C THR A 31 -4.41 13.45 7.31
N LEU A 32 -4.55 14.22 6.24
CA LEU A 32 -3.63 14.19 5.12
C LEU A 32 -2.43 15.09 5.43
N HIS A 33 -1.31 14.49 5.79
CA HIS A 33 -0.06 15.23 5.99
C HIS A 33 0.58 15.56 4.63
N PRO A 34 0.95 16.82 4.37
CA PRO A 34 1.70 17.17 3.17
C PRO A 34 3.09 16.50 3.23
N VAL A 35 3.45 15.81 2.16
CA VAL A 35 4.78 15.21 1.99
C VAL A 35 5.59 16.16 1.13
N ASP A 36 6.72 16.64 1.66
CA ASP A 36 7.67 17.44 0.91
C ASP A 36 8.49 16.54 -0.02
N ILE A 37 8.28 16.66 -1.33
CA ILE A 37 8.94 15.86 -2.35
C ILE A 37 9.83 16.77 -3.19
N PRO A 38 11.12 16.42 -3.38
CA PRO A 38 12.02 17.22 -4.20
C PRO A 38 11.51 17.39 -5.64
N ASN A 39 11.57 18.61 -6.15
CA ASN A 39 11.22 18.92 -7.55
C ASN A 39 12.34 18.59 -8.55
N ASP A 40 13.57 18.43 -8.08
CA ASP A 40 14.73 18.04 -8.87
C ASP A 40 14.77 16.52 -9.06
N PHE A 41 14.99 16.03 -10.28
CA PHE A 41 14.86 14.60 -10.59
C PHE A 41 15.93 13.75 -9.90
N ASP A 42 17.15 14.24 -9.79
CA ASP A 42 18.23 13.50 -9.14
C ASP A 42 17.99 13.43 -7.62
N ARG A 43 17.56 14.55 -7.01
CA ARG A 43 17.14 14.56 -5.60
C ARG A 43 15.91 13.70 -5.36
N LEU A 44 14.98 13.62 -6.31
CA LEU A 44 13.79 12.77 -6.21
C LEU A 44 14.17 11.29 -6.18
N GLU A 45 15.01 10.84 -7.12
CA GLU A 45 15.51 9.45 -7.13
C GLU A 45 16.32 9.14 -5.87
N GLN A 46 17.14 10.09 -5.42
CA GLN A 46 17.89 9.95 -4.17
C GLN A 46 16.95 9.84 -2.95
N HIS A 47 15.90 10.67 -2.87
CA HIS A 47 14.90 10.59 -1.81
C HIS A 47 14.19 9.23 -1.80
N ILE A 48 13.81 8.72 -2.98
CA ILE A 48 13.21 7.39 -3.12
C ILE A 48 14.18 6.31 -2.66
N ALA A 49 15.44 6.33 -3.13
CA ALA A 49 16.45 5.36 -2.76
C ALA A 49 16.73 5.37 -1.25
N GLN A 50 16.84 6.56 -0.64
CA GLN A 50 17.01 6.72 0.81
C GLN A 50 15.83 6.12 1.59
N SER A 51 14.58 6.32 1.11
CA SER A 51 13.40 5.73 1.74
C SER A 51 13.40 4.19 1.76
N GLU A 52 14.15 3.57 0.85
CA GLU A 52 14.26 2.12 0.74
C GLU A 52 15.42 1.53 1.57
N THR A 53 16.35 2.36 2.06
CA THR A 53 17.50 1.89 2.88
C THR A 53 17.09 1.31 4.23
N ALA A 54 15.95 1.74 4.79
CA ALA A 54 15.43 1.24 6.05
C ALA A 54 14.93 -0.21 5.98
N ILE A 55 14.96 -0.84 4.79
CA ILE A 55 14.31 -2.11 4.52
C ILE A 55 15.37 -3.19 4.35
N ASN A 56 15.43 -4.08 5.34
CA ASN A 56 16.36 -5.19 5.32
C ASN A 56 15.97 -6.26 4.29
N CYS A 57 16.98 -6.78 3.59
CA CYS A 57 16.86 -7.90 2.66
C CYS A 57 15.87 -7.68 1.49
N LEU A 58 15.80 -6.45 0.98
CA LEU A 58 15.01 -6.12 -0.22
C LEU A 58 15.74 -6.61 -1.48
N GLN A 59 15.03 -7.34 -2.35
CA GLN A 59 15.57 -7.71 -3.65
C GLN A 59 15.61 -6.48 -4.56
N ALA A 60 16.66 -6.34 -5.37
CA ALA A 60 16.85 -5.19 -6.25
C ALA A 60 15.67 -4.94 -7.21
N SER A 61 15.00 -6.00 -7.69
CA SER A 61 13.83 -5.89 -8.56
C SER A 61 12.55 -5.40 -7.85
N LEU A 62 12.54 -5.36 -6.52
CA LEU A 62 11.39 -4.97 -5.70
C LEU A 62 11.52 -3.57 -5.08
N VAL A 63 12.61 -2.86 -5.39
CA VAL A 63 12.86 -1.50 -4.92
C VAL A 63 11.89 -0.54 -5.63
N LYS A 64 11.38 0.43 -4.89
CA LYS A 64 10.65 1.55 -5.50
C LYS A 64 11.53 2.29 -6.49
N GLY A 65 10.96 2.84 -7.55
CA GLY A 65 11.76 3.60 -8.50
C GLY A 65 10.97 4.14 -9.67
N ILE A 66 11.59 5.09 -10.36
CA ILE A 66 11.06 5.72 -11.57
C ILE A 66 11.71 5.05 -12.78
N VAL A 67 10.90 4.69 -13.75
CA VAL A 67 11.30 4.34 -15.11
C VAL A 67 10.92 5.51 -15.99
N TRP A 68 11.92 6.25 -16.46
CA TRP A 68 11.72 7.41 -17.32
C TRP A 68 11.32 6.99 -18.74
N ALA A 69 10.44 7.77 -19.37
CA ALA A 69 10.01 7.54 -20.74
C ALA A 69 11.19 7.67 -21.73
N ASP A 70 12.02 8.71 -21.54
CA ASP A 70 13.31 8.84 -22.20
C ASP A 70 14.43 8.42 -21.23
N ARG A 71 15.15 7.36 -21.58
CA ARG A 71 16.25 6.82 -20.76
C ARG A 71 17.53 7.65 -20.83
N THR A 72 17.65 8.51 -21.83
CA THR A 72 18.82 9.35 -22.07
C THR A 72 18.67 10.72 -21.42
N GLN A 73 17.44 11.24 -21.37
CA GLN A 73 17.15 12.54 -20.78
C GLN A 73 15.92 12.47 -19.86
N LYS A 74 16.17 12.57 -18.54
CA LYS A 74 15.10 12.68 -17.54
C LYS A 74 14.29 13.94 -17.81
N SER A 75 12.99 13.78 -18.00
CA SER A 75 12.07 14.87 -18.29
C SER A 75 10.67 14.52 -17.80
N ARG A 76 9.85 15.55 -17.56
CA ARG A 76 8.44 15.37 -17.27
C ARG A 76 7.68 14.97 -18.53
N THR A 77 6.62 14.19 -18.34
CA THR A 77 5.75 13.73 -19.42
C THR A 77 4.33 14.26 -19.19
N PRO A 78 3.50 14.39 -20.24
CA PRO A 78 2.10 14.83 -20.08
C PRO A 78 1.27 13.92 -19.17
N MET A 79 1.71 12.68 -18.97
CA MET A 79 1.09 11.70 -18.08
C MET A 79 2.15 10.85 -17.39
N ALA A 80 1.83 10.33 -16.21
CA ALA A 80 2.65 9.36 -15.49
C ALA A 80 1.80 8.16 -15.07
N LEU A 81 2.38 6.96 -15.21
CA LEU A 81 1.80 5.71 -14.73
C LEU A 81 2.32 5.43 -13.33
N VAL A 82 1.44 5.25 -12.35
CA VAL A 82 1.84 4.85 -10.99
C VAL A 82 1.34 3.45 -10.71
N TYR A 83 2.27 2.51 -10.57
CA TYR A 83 1.95 1.15 -10.17
C TYR A 83 1.86 1.05 -8.65
N ILE A 84 0.67 0.69 -8.16
CA ILE A 84 0.40 0.40 -6.75
C ILE A 84 0.17 -1.10 -6.61
N HIS A 85 1.02 -1.79 -5.85
CA HIS A 85 0.87 -3.24 -5.68
C HIS A 85 -0.32 -3.61 -4.78
N GLY A 86 -0.87 -4.81 -5.03
CA GLY A 86 -1.87 -5.44 -4.17
C GLY A 86 -1.27 -6.10 -2.92
N PHE A 87 -2.13 -6.63 -2.03
CA PHE A 87 -1.74 -7.14 -0.71
C PHE A 87 -0.64 -8.22 -0.71
N SER A 88 -0.64 -9.10 -1.70
CA SER A 88 0.27 -10.25 -1.79
C SER A 88 1.10 -10.25 -3.06
N VAL A 89 0.99 -9.18 -3.85
CA VAL A 89 1.54 -9.09 -5.21
C VAL A 89 2.79 -8.22 -5.15
N SER A 90 3.81 -8.61 -5.91
CA SER A 90 5.03 -7.85 -6.11
C SER A 90 5.10 -7.23 -7.51
N ARG A 91 5.97 -6.22 -7.69
CA ARG A 91 6.25 -5.62 -9.01
C ARG A 91 6.55 -6.69 -10.08
N ASN A 92 7.28 -7.73 -9.71
CA ASN A 92 7.72 -8.78 -10.64
C ASN A 92 6.55 -9.54 -11.29
N GLU A 93 5.37 -9.56 -10.67
CA GLU A 93 4.19 -10.25 -11.21
C GLU A 93 3.53 -9.48 -12.35
N VAL A 94 3.78 -8.18 -12.46
CA VAL A 94 3.26 -7.32 -13.53
C VAL A 94 4.34 -6.88 -14.51
N MET A 95 5.58 -7.35 -14.35
CA MET A 95 6.61 -7.13 -15.36
C MET A 95 6.44 -8.15 -16.50
N PRO A 96 6.55 -7.75 -17.78
CA PRO A 96 6.83 -6.41 -18.29
C PRO A 96 5.56 -5.58 -18.64
N LEU A 97 4.36 -5.98 -18.20
CA LEU A 97 3.10 -5.33 -18.58
C LEU A 97 3.09 -3.82 -18.28
N CYS A 98 3.46 -3.41 -17.07
CA CYS A 98 3.49 -2.00 -16.70
C CYS A 98 4.53 -1.21 -17.50
N ASP A 99 5.70 -1.80 -17.76
CA ASP A 99 6.76 -1.18 -18.55
C ASP A 99 6.28 -0.96 -20.01
N SER A 100 5.66 -1.97 -20.61
CA SER A 100 5.11 -1.89 -21.97
C SER A 100 3.98 -0.87 -22.08
N LEU A 101 3.12 -0.79 -21.07
CA LEU A 101 2.02 0.19 -21.04
C LEU A 101 2.56 1.62 -20.94
N ALA A 102 3.53 1.86 -20.05
CA ALA A 102 4.16 3.17 -19.91
C ALA A 102 4.88 3.60 -21.19
N ALA A 103 5.61 2.67 -21.82
CA ALA A 103 6.27 2.92 -23.10
C ALA A 103 5.27 3.26 -24.21
N GLY A 104 4.17 2.49 -24.34
CA GLY A 104 3.12 2.75 -25.33
C GLY A 104 2.39 4.09 -25.13
N LEU A 105 2.38 4.61 -23.91
CA LEU A 105 1.78 5.89 -23.55
C LEU A 105 2.78 7.06 -23.59
N GLY A 106 4.09 6.79 -23.79
CA GLY A 106 5.13 7.81 -23.65
C GLY A 106 5.18 8.42 -22.24
N ALA A 107 4.89 7.61 -21.22
CA ALA A 107 4.68 8.05 -19.84
C ALA A 107 5.86 7.66 -18.95
N ASN A 108 6.22 8.54 -18.00
CA ASN A 108 7.05 8.16 -16.87
C ASN A 108 6.30 7.14 -15.99
N LEU A 109 6.98 6.09 -15.53
CA LEU A 109 6.39 5.03 -14.70
C LEU A 109 7.02 5.03 -13.32
N PHE A 110 6.22 5.19 -12.27
CA PHE A 110 6.65 5.03 -10.90
C PHE A 110 6.16 3.70 -10.32
N TYR A 111 7.09 2.84 -9.93
CA TYR A 111 6.81 1.64 -9.15
C TYR A 111 6.80 2.00 -7.67
N THR A 112 5.61 2.04 -7.06
CA THR A 112 5.50 2.24 -5.61
C THR A 112 5.45 0.90 -4.85
N ARG A 113 5.78 0.99 -3.56
CA ARG A 113 5.62 -0.10 -2.60
C ARG A 113 4.97 0.43 -1.34
N LEU A 114 3.73 0.04 -1.12
CA LEU A 114 3.02 0.27 0.13
C LEU A 114 3.77 -0.44 1.25
N ASN A 115 3.98 0.29 2.34
CA ASN A 115 4.61 -0.28 3.49
C ASN A 115 3.65 -1.31 4.08
N ARG A 116 4.07 -2.57 4.12
CA ARG A 116 3.38 -3.57 4.92
C ARG A 116 3.80 -3.31 6.35
N THR A 117 2.87 -3.04 7.26
CA THR A 117 3.11 -3.50 8.63
C THR A 117 3.32 -5.01 8.51
N ARG A 118 4.55 -5.47 8.76
CA ARG A 118 5.17 -6.79 8.51
C ARG A 118 6.14 -6.86 7.31
N GLN A 119 7.33 -6.28 7.46
CA GLN A 119 8.53 -6.82 6.82
C GLN A 119 9.09 -8.00 7.65
N ARG A 120 8.86 -9.20 7.12
CA ARG A 120 9.57 -10.49 7.29
C ARG A 120 9.82 -11.15 8.69
N PHE A 121 9.43 -12.44 8.74
CA PHE A 121 9.91 -13.55 9.58
C PHE A 121 9.79 -13.47 11.12
N ALA A 122 8.59 -13.68 11.64
CA ALA A 122 8.42 -14.32 12.95
C ALA A 122 7.67 -15.66 12.74
N PRO A 123 7.94 -16.71 13.54
CA PRO A 123 7.27 -18.00 13.39
C PRO A 123 5.77 -17.80 13.45
N ILE A 124 5.10 -18.44 12.51
CA ILE A 124 3.66 -18.35 12.37
C ILE A 124 3.02 -19.13 13.52
N ASP A 125 2.71 -18.46 14.63
CA ASP A 125 1.84 -19.04 15.65
C ASP A 125 0.43 -19.15 15.09
N SER A 126 -0.08 -20.38 15.07
CA SER A 126 -1.32 -20.85 14.42
C SER A 126 -2.60 -20.07 14.76
N ALA A 127 -2.60 -19.29 15.85
CA ALA A 127 -3.75 -18.50 16.32
C ALA A 127 -4.18 -17.37 15.36
N TYR A 128 -3.28 -16.87 14.51
CA TYR A 128 -3.59 -15.74 13.60
C TYR A 128 -4.57 -16.09 12.46
N ARG A 129 -4.73 -17.38 12.13
CA ARG A 129 -5.59 -17.83 11.02
C ARG A 129 -7.09 -17.65 11.33
N LEU A 130 -7.45 -17.52 12.61
CA LEU A 130 -8.83 -17.37 13.07
C LEU A 130 -9.30 -15.91 13.21
N VAL A 131 -8.39 -14.94 13.33
CA VAL A 131 -8.72 -13.52 13.58
C VAL A 131 -8.63 -12.65 12.31
N ALA A 132 -7.90 -13.12 11.29
CA ALA A 132 -7.65 -12.38 10.04
C ALA A 132 -8.91 -12.10 9.19
N GLY A 133 -10.06 -12.69 9.52
CA GLY A 133 -11.34 -12.41 8.84
C GLY A 133 -11.98 -11.07 9.23
N LYS A 134 -11.58 -10.43 10.34
CA LYS A 134 -12.25 -9.24 10.87
C LYS A 134 -11.59 -7.90 10.49
N TYR A 135 -10.32 -7.91 10.06
CA TYR A 135 -9.54 -6.69 9.85
C TYR A 135 -9.08 -6.54 8.41
N ARG A 136 -9.89 -5.86 7.60
CA ARG A 136 -9.43 -5.21 6.36
C ARG A 136 -8.88 -3.85 6.78
N SER A 137 -7.55 -3.70 6.90
CA SER A 137 -6.94 -2.41 7.23
C SER A 137 -7.19 -1.42 6.08
N PRO A 138 -7.91 -0.30 6.28
CA PRO A 138 -8.18 0.71 5.24
C PRO A 138 -7.04 1.74 5.09
N GLN A 139 -5.94 1.57 5.84
CA GLN A 139 -4.75 2.45 5.83
C GLN A 139 -4.16 2.65 4.42
N THR A 140 -4.55 1.79 3.48
CA THR A 140 -4.17 1.82 2.07
C THR A 140 -4.81 2.97 1.26
N THR A 141 -5.95 3.55 1.66
CA THR A 141 -6.72 4.43 0.74
C THR A 141 -6.61 5.94 1.00
N ALA A 142 -6.59 6.40 2.25
CA ALA A 142 -6.57 7.84 2.55
C ALA A 142 -5.18 8.47 2.33
N SER A 143 -4.12 7.82 2.83
CA SER A 143 -2.71 8.20 2.58
C SER A 143 -2.33 8.18 1.09
N MET A 144 -3.06 7.40 0.27
CA MET A 144 -2.75 7.22 -1.14
C MET A 144 -2.97 8.50 -1.97
N GLY A 145 -4.02 9.28 -1.69
CA GLY A 145 -4.39 10.42 -2.53
C GLY A 145 -3.31 11.51 -2.59
N ASN A 146 -2.80 11.92 -1.43
CA ASN A 146 -1.74 12.93 -1.36
C ASN A 146 -0.36 12.38 -1.68
N THR A 147 -0.07 11.13 -1.32
CA THR A 147 1.17 10.47 -1.75
C THR A 147 1.21 10.37 -3.28
N LEU A 148 0.11 9.94 -3.91
CA LEU A 148 0.00 9.92 -5.36
C LEU A 148 0.17 11.31 -5.95
N ARG A 149 -0.55 12.33 -5.45
CA ARG A 149 -0.41 13.70 -5.97
C ARG A 149 1.03 14.22 -5.82
N ALA A 150 1.65 14.04 -4.66
CA ALA A 150 3.02 14.49 -4.40
C ALA A 150 4.05 13.76 -5.28
N PHE A 151 3.86 12.47 -5.57
CA PHE A 151 4.73 11.72 -6.47
C PHE A 151 4.44 11.99 -7.95
N LEU A 152 3.20 12.34 -8.30
CA LEU A 152 2.79 12.63 -9.67
C LEU A 152 3.18 14.04 -10.11
N GLU A 153 3.12 15.03 -9.23
CA GLU A 153 3.47 16.44 -9.52
C GLU A 153 4.86 16.59 -10.17
N PRO A 154 5.94 15.95 -9.65
CA PRO A 154 7.25 16.01 -10.27
C PRO A 154 7.34 15.28 -11.61
N LEU A 155 6.43 14.34 -11.89
CA LEU A 155 6.44 13.47 -13.07
C LEU A 155 5.53 13.99 -14.20
N VAL A 156 4.54 14.82 -13.85
CA VAL A 156 3.47 15.32 -14.72
C VAL A 156 3.46 16.85 -14.73
N ARG A 157 4.18 17.44 -15.70
CA ARG A 157 4.05 18.79 -16.30
C ARG A 157 5.39 19.24 -16.86
#